data_AF-A0A0K8UHH6-F1
#
_entry.id   AF-A0A0K8UHH6-F1
#
_cell.length_a   1.000
_cell.length_b   1.000
_cell.length_c   1.000
_cell.angle_alpha   90.00
_cell.angle_beta   90.00
_cell.angle_gamma   90.00
#
_symmetry.space_group_name_H-M   'P 1'
#
loop_
_entity.id
_entity.type
_entity.pdbx_description
1 polymer ?
#
loop_
_entity_poly.entity_id
_entity_poly.type
_entity_poly.pdbx_seq_one_letter_code
_entity_poly.pdbx_strand_id
1 'polypeptide(L)'
;MTEIIKFTSIAFLAFCCLAQAKYVPGVSYIENVELAYDNVTDIWRCDKLVCPPGTRACKIIKRNNPNKADELICNNICVDKLGANLLKFTHTESMVQAQTIDIYVNSYLYGDIWQWSTGYSLSWQGVNATIAPQDWPRVQESMRTLIKAFDDSYGASQRVISTFKGAH
;
A
#
# COMPACT_ATOMS: atom_id res chain seq x y z
N MET A 1 -6.57 -40.46 34.71
CA MET A 1 -5.38 -40.39 33.84
C MET A 1 -5.68 -39.83 32.44
N THR A 2 -6.93 -39.85 31.99
CA THR A 2 -7.39 -39.40 30.65
C THR A 2 -7.64 -37.89 30.52
N GLU A 3 -7.95 -37.19 31.60
CA GLU A 3 -8.28 -35.74 31.58
C GLU A 3 -7.03 -34.85 31.50
N ILE A 4 -5.93 -35.23 32.15
CA ILE A 4 -4.67 -34.47 32.13
C ILE A 4 -4.08 -34.41 30.70
N ILE A 5 -4.23 -35.49 29.93
CA ILE A 5 -3.74 -35.61 28.55
C ILE A 5 -4.49 -34.65 27.60
N LYS A 6 -5.76 -34.36 27.87
CA LYS A 6 -6.57 -33.42 27.06
C LYS A 6 -6.12 -31.97 27.27
N PHE A 7 -5.89 -31.57 28.53
CA PHE A 7 -5.42 -30.22 28.86
C PHE A 7 -4.02 -29.93 28.31
N THR A 8 -3.10 -30.90 28.39
CA THR A 8 -1.76 -30.74 27.82
C THR A 8 -1.78 -30.60 26.30
N SER A 9 -2.71 -31.28 25.62
CA SER A 9 -2.84 -31.23 24.15
C SER A 9 -3.36 -29.89 23.65
N ILE A 10 -4.32 -29.27 24.37
CA ILE A 10 -4.87 -27.95 24.02
C ILE A 10 -3.86 -26.83 24.29
N ALA A 11 -3.11 -26.92 25.40
CA ALA A 11 -2.04 -25.98 25.71
C ALA A 11 -0.91 -26.03 24.67
N PHE A 12 -0.55 -27.22 24.19
CA PHE A 12 0.46 -27.39 23.14
C PHE A 12 0.00 -26.82 21.79
N LEU A 13 -1.27 -27.03 21.40
CA LEU A 13 -1.84 -26.46 20.17
C LEU A 13 -1.90 -24.93 20.20
N ALA A 14 -2.27 -24.34 21.34
CA ALA A 14 -2.25 -22.88 21.52
C ALA A 14 -0.82 -22.33 21.45
N PHE A 15 0.17 -23.03 22.00
CA PHE A 15 1.57 -22.62 21.95
C PHE A 15 2.17 -22.78 20.54
N CYS A 16 1.80 -23.83 19.80
CA CYS A 16 2.20 -24.04 18.40
C CYS A 16 1.61 -22.97 17.46
N CYS A 17 0.38 -22.51 17.68
CA CYS A 17 -0.19 -21.39 16.91
C CYS A 17 0.48 -20.04 17.21
N LEU A 18 0.96 -19.82 18.43
CA LEU A 18 1.66 -18.59 18.83
C LEU A 18 3.12 -18.54 18.36
N ALA A 19 3.71 -19.66 17.94
CA ALA A 19 5.15 -19.74 17.66
C ALA A 19 5.56 -19.35 16.24
N GLN A 20 4.66 -19.22 15.26
CA GLN A 20 5.06 -18.95 13.87
C GLN A 20 4.08 -18.08 13.08
N ALA A 21 3.70 -16.91 13.61
CA ALA A 21 3.46 -15.79 12.72
C ALA A 21 4.83 -15.32 12.21
N LYS A 22 5.41 -16.04 11.23
CA LYS A 22 6.64 -15.62 10.57
C LYS A 22 6.38 -14.26 9.95
N TYR A 23 7.10 -13.26 10.43
CA TYR A 23 7.07 -11.92 9.88
C TYR A 23 7.36 -11.98 8.37
N VAL A 24 6.45 -11.44 7.55
CA VAL A 24 6.67 -11.20 6.13
C VAL A 24 7.13 -9.75 5.99
N PRO A 25 8.26 -9.47 5.32
CA PRO A 25 8.71 -8.10 5.06
C PRO A 25 7.59 -7.25 4.47
N GLY A 26 7.52 -5.98 4.87
CA GLY A 26 6.39 -5.13 4.50
C GLY A 26 6.28 -4.92 2.98
N VAL A 27 5.06 -5.03 2.46
CA VAL A 27 4.76 -4.88 1.02
C VAL A 27 4.22 -3.47 0.75
N SER A 28 4.72 -2.81 -0.30
CA SER A 28 4.21 -1.53 -0.79
C SER A 28 3.35 -1.71 -2.05
N TYR A 29 2.10 -1.27 -2.00
CA TYR A 29 1.19 -1.30 -3.16
C TYR A 29 1.28 -0.07 -4.10
N ILE A 30 2.22 0.85 -3.85
CA ILE A 30 2.49 2.03 -4.70
C ILE A 30 3.86 1.99 -5.40
N GLU A 31 4.68 0.98 -5.12
CA GLU A 31 6.05 0.91 -5.65
C GLU A 31 6.06 0.75 -7.18
N ASN A 32 5.16 -0.09 -7.69
CA ASN A 32 5.05 -0.37 -9.13
C ASN A 32 4.10 0.60 -9.86
N VAL A 33 3.63 1.65 -9.19
CA VAL A 33 2.76 2.64 -9.81
C VAL A 33 3.63 3.66 -10.55
N GLU A 34 3.42 3.76 -11.86
CA GLU A 34 4.08 4.76 -12.69
C GLU A 34 3.24 6.05 -12.69
N LEU A 35 3.78 7.17 -12.23
CA LEU A 35 3.13 8.47 -12.39
C LEU A 35 4.15 9.45 -12.93
N ALA A 36 3.91 9.91 -14.15
CA ALA A 36 4.80 10.84 -14.83
C ALA A 36 4.02 11.72 -15.81
N TYR A 37 4.61 12.87 -16.10
CA TYR A 37 4.16 13.77 -17.15
C TYR A 37 5.36 14.16 -18.01
N ASP A 38 5.19 14.01 -19.32
CA ASP A 38 6.17 14.45 -20.31
C ASP A 38 5.74 15.82 -20.86
N ASN A 39 6.53 16.85 -20.54
CA ASN A 39 6.27 18.22 -20.97
C ASN A 39 6.55 18.48 -22.45
N VAL A 40 7.29 17.60 -23.13
CA VAL A 40 7.58 17.70 -24.57
C VAL A 40 6.40 17.18 -25.38
N THR A 41 5.81 16.06 -24.95
CA THR A 41 4.71 15.42 -25.67
C THR A 41 3.32 15.80 -25.14
N ASP A 42 3.21 16.49 -24.00
CA ASP A 42 1.95 16.81 -23.30
C ASP A 42 1.16 15.53 -22.94
N ILE A 43 1.87 14.46 -22.57
CA ILE A 43 1.29 13.15 -22.27
C ILE A 43 1.53 12.79 -20.81
N TRP A 44 0.48 12.30 -20.16
CA TRP A 44 0.58 11.67 -18.85
C TRP A 44 0.72 10.16 -18.97
N ARG A 45 1.58 9.60 -18.12
CA ARG A 45 1.53 8.19 -17.70
C ARG A 45 0.87 8.14 -16.34
N CYS A 46 -0.36 7.66 -16.33
CA CYS A 46 -1.20 7.52 -15.15
C CYS A 46 -1.32 6.02 -14.82
N ASP A 47 -0.25 5.47 -14.27
CA ASP A 47 -0.04 4.04 -14.03
C ASP A 47 -0.18 3.25 -15.34
N LYS A 48 -1.15 2.34 -15.44
CA LYS A 48 -1.41 1.54 -16.64
C LYS A 48 -2.15 2.30 -17.74
N LEU A 49 -2.47 3.58 -17.51
CA LEU A 49 -3.22 4.41 -18.46
C LEU A 49 -2.32 5.52 -19.03
N VAL A 50 -2.16 5.53 -20.36
CA VAL A 50 -1.59 6.67 -21.07
C VAL A 50 -2.73 7.64 -21.41
N CYS A 51 -2.63 8.88 -20.95
CA CYS A 51 -3.68 9.86 -21.15
C CYS A 51 -3.56 10.56 -22.52
N PRO A 52 -4.68 10.98 -23.12
CA PRO A 52 -4.67 11.81 -24.31
C PRO A 52 -4.07 13.21 -24.03
N PRO A 53 -3.57 13.91 -25.06
CA PRO A 53 -3.15 15.31 -24.96
C PRO A 53 -4.24 16.21 -24.38
N GLY A 54 -3.85 17.32 -23.73
CA GLY A 54 -4.80 18.22 -23.07
C GLY A 54 -5.31 17.74 -21.70
N THR A 55 -4.81 16.60 -21.21
CA THR A 55 -5.08 16.11 -19.85
C THR A 55 -4.43 17.03 -18.81
N ARG A 56 -5.23 17.53 -17.86
CA ARG A 56 -4.77 18.42 -16.78
C ARG A 56 -4.18 17.66 -15.60
N ALA A 57 -4.72 16.49 -15.32
CA ALA A 57 -4.42 15.74 -14.12
C ALA A 57 -4.56 14.24 -14.29
N CYS A 58 -3.76 13.50 -13.52
CA CYS A 58 -3.87 12.06 -13.33
C CYS A 58 -4.42 11.78 -11.93
N LYS A 59 -5.44 10.93 -11.83
CA LYS A 59 -5.93 10.40 -10.56
C LYS A 59 -5.75 8.88 -10.51
N ILE A 60 -5.16 8.40 -9.41
CA ILE A 60 -4.96 6.98 -9.15
C ILE A 60 -5.67 6.64 -7.85
N ILE A 61 -6.53 5.63 -7.91
CA ILE A 61 -7.26 5.12 -6.75
C ILE A 61 -7.03 3.62 -6.67
N LYS A 62 -6.52 3.13 -5.54
CA LYS A 62 -6.50 1.69 -5.23
C LYS A 62 -7.22 1.46 -3.91
N ARG A 63 -8.16 0.52 -3.90
CA ARG A 63 -8.91 0.10 -2.72
C ARG A 63 -9.14 -1.41 -2.75
N ASN A 64 -9.46 -2.01 -1.60
CA ASN A 64 -9.86 -3.41 -1.55
C ASN A 64 -11.08 -3.70 -2.42
N ASN A 65 -11.10 -4.89 -3.05
CA ASN A 65 -12.30 -5.42 -3.67
C ASN A 65 -13.24 -5.97 -2.58
N PRO A 66 -14.47 -5.45 -2.45
CA PRO A 66 -15.41 -5.93 -1.43
C PRO A 66 -15.83 -7.39 -1.63
N ASN A 67 -15.66 -7.93 -2.84
CA ASN A 67 -16.06 -9.29 -3.19
C ASN A 67 -14.90 -10.29 -3.09
N LYS A 68 -13.65 -9.83 -2.93
CA LYS A 68 -12.45 -10.69 -2.93
C LYS A 68 -11.34 -10.07 -2.08
N ALA A 69 -11.05 -10.69 -0.93
CA ALA A 69 -10.22 -10.13 0.14
C ALA A 69 -8.74 -9.93 -0.23
N ASP A 70 -8.23 -10.71 -1.19
CA ASP A 70 -6.86 -10.68 -1.68
C ASP A 70 -6.72 -9.92 -3.01
N GLU A 71 -7.64 -9.00 -3.30
CA GLU A 71 -7.67 -8.26 -4.55
C GLU A 71 -7.93 -6.76 -4.33
N LEU A 72 -7.28 -5.95 -5.15
CA LEU A 72 -7.49 -4.51 -5.22
C LEU A 72 -8.27 -4.15 -6.48
N ILE A 73 -9.15 -3.17 -6.36
CA ILE A 73 -9.73 -2.45 -7.49
C ILE A 73 -8.88 -1.20 -7.71
N CYS A 74 -8.26 -1.11 -8.88
CA CYS A 74 -7.43 0.00 -9.32
C CYS A 74 -8.19 0.84 -10.34
N ASN A 75 -8.21 2.15 -10.16
CA ASN A 75 -8.77 3.10 -11.11
C ASN A 75 -7.70 4.13 -11.47
N ASN A 76 -7.39 4.22 -12.75
CA ASN A 76 -6.54 5.26 -13.31
C ASN A 76 -7.41 6.19 -14.17
N ILE A 77 -7.36 7.49 -13.89
CA ILE A 77 -8.31 8.44 -14.46
C ILE A 77 -7.53 9.67 -14.96
N CYS A 78 -7.71 9.97 -16.24
CA CYS A 78 -7.25 11.20 -16.86
C CYS A 78 -8.35 12.25 -16.75
N VAL A 79 -8.02 13.44 -16.27
CA VAL A 79 -8.99 14.50 -15.99
C VAL A 79 -8.62 15.75 -16.78
N ASP A 80 -9.61 16.42 -17.36
CA ASP A 80 -9.42 17.68 -18.10
C ASP A 80 -9.30 18.91 -17.18
N LYS A 81 -9.16 20.08 -17.80
CA LYS A 81 -9.08 21.38 -17.12
C LYS A 81 -10.36 21.77 -16.38
N LEU A 82 -11.52 21.22 -16.78
CA LEU A 82 -12.82 21.47 -16.16
C LEU A 82 -13.10 20.48 -15.02
N GLY A 83 -12.22 19.51 -14.79
CA GLY A 83 -12.39 18.47 -13.79
C GLY A 83 -13.19 17.26 -14.27
N ALA A 84 -13.54 17.18 -15.56
CA ALA A 84 -14.25 16.07 -16.14
C ALA A 84 -13.30 14.89 -16.46
N ASN A 85 -13.82 13.67 -16.33
CA ASN A 85 -13.08 12.47 -16.68
C ASN A 85 -12.98 12.36 -18.21
N LEU A 86 -11.78 12.47 -18.76
CA LEU A 86 -11.52 12.25 -20.18
C LEU A 86 -11.46 10.77 -20.52
N LEU A 87 -10.72 10.03 -19.70
CA LEU A 87 -10.48 8.62 -19.89
C LEU A 87 -10.32 7.95 -18.54
N LYS A 88 -10.88 6.74 -18.40
CA LYS A 88 -10.80 5.94 -17.19
C LYS A 88 -10.45 4.51 -17.56
N PHE A 89 -9.48 3.95 -16.84
CA PHE A 89 -9.17 2.54 -16.87
C PHE A 89 -9.38 1.94 -15.48
N THR A 90 -10.07 0.81 -15.41
CA THR A 90 -10.32 0.08 -14.16
C THR A 90 -9.84 -1.34 -14.34
N HIS A 91 -9.00 -1.80 -13.42
CA HIS A 91 -8.49 -3.16 -13.42
C HIS A 91 -8.37 -3.68 -11.98
N THR A 92 -8.06 -4.96 -11.86
CA THR A 92 -7.80 -5.58 -10.56
C THR A 92 -6.33 -5.98 -10.43
N GLU A 93 -5.85 -6.01 -9.19
CA GLU A 93 -4.50 -6.45 -8.83
C GLU A 93 -4.56 -7.40 -7.64
N SER A 94 -3.88 -8.55 -7.74
CA SER A 94 -3.78 -9.48 -6.61
C SER A 94 -2.88 -8.91 -5.51
N MET A 95 -3.26 -9.18 -4.27
CA MET A 95 -2.52 -8.80 -3.08
C MET A 95 -1.57 -9.91 -2.67
N VAL A 96 -0.29 -9.58 -2.46
CA VAL A 96 0.70 -10.52 -1.90
C VAL A 96 0.39 -10.78 -0.42
N GLN A 97 -0.09 -9.75 0.28
CA GLN A 97 -0.50 -9.81 1.67
C GLN A 97 -1.80 -9.03 1.85
N ALA A 98 -2.86 -9.72 2.29
CA ALA A 98 -4.15 -9.10 2.55
C ALA A 98 -4.03 -8.06 3.68
N GLN A 99 -4.44 -6.83 3.37
CA GLN A 99 -4.49 -5.70 4.30
C GLN A 99 -5.51 -4.67 3.79
N THR A 100 -5.98 -3.75 4.62
CA THR A 100 -6.80 -2.63 4.15
C THR A 100 -5.95 -1.67 3.33
N ILE A 101 -6.40 -1.29 2.13
CA ILE A 101 -5.70 -0.40 1.22
C ILE A 101 -6.56 0.82 0.91
N ASP A 102 -6.01 2.00 1.16
CA ASP A 102 -6.62 3.30 0.89
C ASP A 102 -5.62 4.22 0.18
N ILE A 103 -5.47 4.06 -1.13
CA ILE A 103 -4.54 4.84 -1.93
C ILE A 103 -5.33 5.81 -2.82
N TYR A 104 -5.09 7.10 -2.62
CA TYR A 104 -5.64 8.21 -3.37
C TYR A 104 -4.52 9.15 -3.77
N VAL A 105 -4.28 9.24 -5.07
CA VAL A 105 -3.26 10.13 -5.62
C VAL A 105 -3.93 11.01 -6.65
N ASN A 106 -3.85 12.32 -6.45
CA ASN A 106 -4.24 13.31 -7.43
C ASN A 106 -2.97 14.07 -7.83
N SER A 107 -2.57 13.96 -9.09
CA SER A 107 -1.44 14.71 -9.62
C SER A 107 -1.89 15.74 -10.64
N TYR A 108 -1.39 16.97 -10.50
CA TYR A 108 -1.73 18.11 -11.34
C TYR A 108 -0.46 18.79 -11.85
N LEU A 109 -0.49 19.34 -13.06
CA LEU A 109 0.65 20.12 -13.59
C LEU A 109 0.88 21.43 -12.84
N TYR A 110 -0.20 22.02 -12.30
CA TYR A 110 -0.16 23.31 -11.63
C TYR A 110 -1.12 23.27 -10.44
N GLY A 111 -0.68 23.82 -9.31
CA GLY A 111 -1.42 23.89 -8.06
C GLY A 111 -0.62 24.69 -7.04
N ASP A 112 -1.34 25.30 -6.10
CA ASP A 112 -0.75 26.18 -5.08
C ASP A 112 -0.36 25.43 -3.81
N ILE A 113 -0.88 24.21 -3.62
CA ILE A 113 -0.65 23.39 -2.44
C ILE A 113 -0.32 21.96 -2.86
N TRP A 114 0.90 21.54 -2.56
CA TRP A 114 1.36 20.16 -2.71
C TRP A 114 1.52 19.53 -1.33
N GLN A 115 0.78 18.45 -1.10
CA GLN A 115 0.79 17.75 0.18
C GLN A 115 0.54 16.26 -0.04
N TRP A 116 1.16 15.45 0.80
CA TRP A 116 0.86 14.03 0.88
C TRP A 116 1.00 13.53 2.31
N SER A 117 0.32 12.43 2.57
CA SER A 117 0.48 11.63 3.78
C SER A 117 0.58 10.15 3.39
N THR A 118 1.52 9.45 4.01
CA THR A 118 1.65 7.99 3.92
C THR A 118 1.37 7.37 5.28
N GLY A 119 0.83 6.16 5.26
CA GLY A 119 0.54 5.40 6.47
C GLY A 119 0.70 3.90 6.23
N TYR A 120 1.20 3.18 7.22
CA TYR A 120 1.53 1.76 7.10
C TYR A 120 1.45 1.05 8.46
N SER A 121 0.95 -0.18 8.43
CA SER A 121 0.90 -1.14 9.54
C SER A 121 0.70 -2.56 8.97
N LEU A 122 0.67 -3.58 9.82
CA LEU A 122 0.41 -4.97 9.38
C LEU A 122 -0.97 -5.20 8.76
N SER A 123 -1.96 -4.34 9.05
CA SER A 123 -3.34 -4.51 8.59
C SER A 123 -3.81 -3.37 7.69
N TRP A 124 -2.97 -2.37 7.42
CA TRP A 124 -3.39 -1.19 6.66
C TRP A 124 -2.22 -0.48 5.97
N GLN A 125 -2.42 -0.07 4.72
CA GLN A 125 -1.56 0.87 3.99
C GLN A 125 -2.41 1.97 3.37
N GLY A 126 -2.01 3.23 3.57
CA GLY A 126 -2.70 4.39 3.06
C GLY A 126 -1.79 5.41 2.39
N VAL A 127 -2.30 6.03 1.33
CA VAL A 127 -1.70 7.21 0.70
C VAL A 127 -2.81 8.19 0.38
N ASN A 128 -2.64 9.44 0.79
CA ASN A 128 -3.45 10.54 0.31
C ASN A 128 -2.51 11.62 -0.20
N ALA A 129 -2.51 11.86 -1.51
CA ALA A 129 -1.57 12.75 -2.16
C ALA A 129 -2.29 13.71 -3.11
N THR A 130 -1.96 15.00 -3.00
CA THR A 130 -2.21 16.03 -4.00
C THR A 130 -0.86 16.64 -4.35
N ILE A 131 -0.30 16.28 -5.50
CA ILE A 131 1.13 16.49 -5.80
C ILE A 131 1.38 16.93 -7.24
N ALA A 132 2.53 17.53 -7.48
CA ALA A 132 3.04 17.68 -8.84
C ALA A 132 3.62 16.33 -9.32
N PRO A 133 3.72 16.07 -10.64
CA PRO A 133 4.23 14.80 -11.17
C PRO A 133 5.62 14.45 -10.62
N GLN A 134 6.51 15.44 -10.54
CA GLN A 134 7.88 15.28 -10.08
C GLN A 134 8.02 14.88 -8.60
N ASP A 135 6.97 15.06 -7.79
CA ASP A 135 7.00 14.68 -6.38
C ASP A 135 6.61 13.21 -6.16
N TRP A 136 6.15 12.50 -7.19
CA TRP A 136 5.75 11.09 -7.06
C TRP A 136 6.84 10.19 -6.46
N PRO A 137 8.12 10.26 -6.89
CA PRO A 137 9.19 9.48 -6.28
C PRO A 137 9.36 9.75 -4.78
N ARG A 138 9.06 10.98 -4.31
CA ARG A 138 9.13 11.34 -2.88
C ARG A 138 8.00 10.73 -2.07
N VAL A 139 6.83 10.57 -2.67
CA VAL A 139 5.71 9.84 -2.05
C VAL A 139 6.06 8.35 -1.91
N GLN A 140 6.64 7.76 -2.95
CA GLN A 140 7.13 6.37 -2.91
C GLN A 140 8.22 6.19 -1.84
N GLU A 141 9.19 7.11 -1.78
CA GLU A 141 10.23 7.10 -0.74
C GLU A 141 9.64 7.24 0.68
N SER A 142 8.62 8.09 0.87
CA SER A 142 7.95 8.25 2.17
C SER A 142 7.31 6.93 2.63
N MET A 143 6.70 6.19 1.72
CA MET A 143 6.15 4.86 2.02
C MET A 143 7.24 3.83 2.29
N ARG A 144 8.31 3.82 1.48
CA ARG A 144 9.45 2.91 1.65
C ARG A 144 10.14 3.10 3.00
N THR A 145 10.37 4.36 3.38
CA THR A 145 10.92 4.72 4.69
C THR A 145 10.00 4.27 5.83
N LEU A 146 8.69 4.45 5.68
CA LEU A 146 7.72 4.06 6.72
C LEU A 146 7.66 2.54 6.90
N ILE A 147 7.63 1.78 5.81
CA ILE A 147 7.69 0.31 5.83
C ILE A 147 8.98 -0.13 6.50
N LYS A 148 10.13 0.40 6.07
CA LYS A 148 11.43 0.06 6.67
C LYS A 148 11.45 0.31 8.18
N ALA A 149 10.97 1.47 8.63
CA ALA A 149 10.91 1.81 10.06
C ALA A 149 9.99 0.84 10.83
N PHE A 150 8.87 0.44 10.24
CA PHE A 150 7.97 -0.56 10.81
C PHE A 150 8.64 -1.93 10.92
N ASP A 151 9.26 -2.40 9.84
CA ASP A 151 10.00 -3.66 9.75
C ASP A 151 11.11 -3.73 10.80
N ASP A 152 11.92 -2.67 10.91
CA ASP A 152 13.03 -2.59 11.87
C ASP A 152 12.51 -2.60 13.32
N SER A 153 11.44 -1.86 13.61
CA SER A 153 10.80 -1.83 14.93
C SER A 153 10.19 -3.18 15.31
N TYR A 154 9.52 -3.85 14.37
CA TYR A 154 8.91 -5.16 14.62
C TYR A 154 9.96 -6.25 14.76
N GLY A 155 11.01 -6.22 13.94
CA GLY A 155 12.16 -7.12 14.05
C GLY A 155 12.89 -6.97 15.39
N ALA A 156 13.00 -5.75 15.91
CA ALA A 156 13.57 -5.49 17.23
C ALA A 156 12.68 -6.06 18.35
N SER A 157 11.36 -5.83 18.29
CA SER A 157 10.43 -6.33 19.32
C SER A 157 10.37 -7.86 19.38
N GLN A 158 10.38 -8.53 18.22
CA GLN A 158 10.42 -10.00 18.13
C GLN A 158 11.70 -10.58 18.74
N ARG A 159 12.85 -9.94 18.51
CA ARG A 159 14.13 -10.35 19.14
C ARG A 159 14.05 -10.27 20.66
N VAL A 160 13.56 -9.15 21.20
CA VAL A 160 13.38 -8.98 22.65
C VAL A 160 12.47 -10.06 23.23
N ILE A 161 11.31 -10.31 22.61
CA ILE A 161 10.37 -11.36 23.05
C ILE A 161 11.02 -12.74 23.00
N SER A 162 11.80 -13.05 21.97
CA SER A 162 12.50 -14.34 21.85
C SER A 162 13.57 -14.54 22.95
N THR A 163 14.28 -13.48 23.33
CA THR A 163 15.27 -13.51 24.43
C THR A 163 14.59 -13.78 25.78
N PHE A 164 13.42 -13.19 26.04
CA PHE A 164 12.64 -13.49 27.25
C PHE A 164 12.07 -14.92 27.26
N LYS A 165 11.70 -15.47 26.10
CA LYS A 165 11.21 -16.85 26.00
C LYS A 165 12.30 -17.94 26.10
N GLY A 166 13.56 -17.59 25.84
CA GLY A 166 14.70 -18.52 25.93
C GLY A 166 15.38 -18.58 27.30
N ALA A 167 14.88 -17.85 28.30
CA ALA A 167 15.46 -17.74 29.64
C ALA A 167 14.76 -18.59 30.71
N HIS A 168 13.94 -19.57 30.32
CA HIS A 168 13.21 -20.48 31.21
C HIS A 168 13.42 -21.94 30.82
#